data_AF-A0A818D6V2-F1
#
_entry.id   AF-A0A818D6V2-F1
#
_cell.length_a   1.000
_cell.length_b   1.000
_cell.length_c   1.000
_cell.angle_alpha   90.00
_cell.angle_beta   90.00
_cell.angle_gamma   90.00
#
_symmetry.space_group_name_H-M   'P 1'
#
loop_
_entity.id
_entity.type
_entity.pdbx_description
1 polymer ?
#
loop_
_entity_poly.entity_id
_entity_poly.type
_entity_poly.pdbx_seq_one_letter_code
_entity_poly.pdbx_strand_id
1 'polypeptide(L)'
;MILHLVALLSHLMIDRPIIVVGHDLGMLPASRFALYQPKRIHALILLSIAYNPPGLFNIDQTIDAIKQAAGYDALGYWKFLGSDPDAAYLIEKNANGFLDLLFPPVNDAPTLWHALGILILFELQKQYVPQLTIIKMNSTHWIMEEKPREINEAIEQWIMTLI
;
A
#
# COMPACT_ATOMS: atom_id res chain seq x y z
N MET A 1 -15.64 -0.20 5.71
CA MET A 1 -14.79 -0.95 4.74
C MET A 1 -14.81 -2.46 4.98
N ILE A 2 -14.32 -3.01 6.11
CA ILE A 2 -14.30 -4.48 6.32
C ILE A 2 -15.69 -5.12 6.27
N LEU A 3 -16.69 -4.49 6.90
CA LEU A 3 -18.08 -4.96 6.82
C LEU A 3 -18.61 -4.96 5.38
N HIS A 4 -18.14 -4.06 4.51
CA HIS A 4 -18.51 -4.05 3.09
C HIS A 4 -17.89 -5.24 2.36
N LEU A 5 -16.65 -5.61 2.66
CA LEU A 5 -16.03 -6.82 2.11
C LEU A 5 -16.79 -8.08 2.53
N VAL A 6 -17.16 -8.18 3.81
CA VAL A 6 -17.97 -9.30 4.31
C VAL A 6 -19.33 -9.36 3.61
N ALA A 7 -20.02 -8.22 3.50
CA ALA A 7 -21.30 -8.13 2.81
C ALA A 7 -21.20 -8.51 1.32
N LEU A 8 -20.13 -8.07 0.64
CA LEU A 8 -19.85 -8.42 -0.74
C LEU A 8 -19.66 -9.93 -0.91
N LEU A 9 -18.86 -10.58 -0.05
CA LEU A 9 -18.67 -12.03 -0.11
C LEU A 9 -19.99 -12.79 0.11
N SER A 10 -20.82 -12.35 1.05
CA SER A 10 -22.15 -12.94 1.26
C SER A 10 -23.08 -12.73 0.06
N HIS A 11 -23.06 -11.55 -0.57
CA HIS A 11 -23.83 -11.28 -1.78
C HIS A 11 -23.40 -12.16 -2.95
N LEU A 12 -22.09 -12.41 -3.09
CA LEU A 12 -21.52 -13.29 -4.10
C LEU A 12 -21.58 -14.78 -3.74
N MET A 13 -22.19 -15.13 -2.59
CA MET A 13 -22.29 -16.51 -2.08
C MET A 13 -20.91 -17.20 -1.91
N ILE A 14 -19.90 -16.43 -1.51
CA ILE A 14 -18.55 -16.92 -1.23
C ILE A 14 -18.39 -17.15 0.27
N ASP A 15 -18.68 -18.38 0.69
CA ASP A 15 -18.60 -18.78 2.11
C ASP A 15 -17.26 -19.41 2.48
N ARG A 16 -16.51 -19.92 1.50
CA ARG A 16 -15.18 -20.47 1.71
C ARG A 16 -14.16 -19.39 2.09
N PRO A 17 -13.13 -19.72 2.89
CA PRO A 17 -12.00 -18.83 3.09
C PRO A 17 -11.36 -18.41 1.76
N ILE A 18 -10.98 -17.13 1.66
CA ILE A 18 -10.41 -16.54 0.45
C ILE A 18 -8.96 -16.13 0.64
N ILE A 19 -8.21 -16.01 -0.46
CA ILE A 19 -6.93 -15.31 -0.47
C ILE A 19 -7.22 -13.83 -0.69
N VAL A 20 -6.68 -12.97 0.17
CA VAL A 20 -6.86 -11.52 0.07
C VAL A 20 -5.56 -10.91 -0.45
N VAL A 21 -5.66 -10.11 -1.50
CA VAL A 21 -4.53 -9.39 -2.08
C VAL A 21 -4.74 -7.89 -1.88
N GLY A 22 -3.76 -7.20 -1.32
CA GLY A 22 -3.77 -5.75 -1.13
C GLY A 22 -2.53 -5.13 -1.76
N HIS A 23 -2.72 -4.11 -2.61
CA HIS A 23 -1.65 -3.30 -3.19
C HIS A 23 -1.74 -1.88 -2.63
N ASP A 24 -0.59 -1.26 -2.39
CA ASP A 24 -0.50 0.12 -1.87
C ASP A 24 -1.39 0.34 -0.63
N LEU A 25 -2.20 1.39 -0.57
CA LEU A 25 -3.16 1.66 0.51
C LEU A 25 -4.20 0.53 0.69
N GLY A 26 -4.40 -0.32 -0.33
CA GLY A 26 -5.19 -1.55 -0.26
C GLY A 26 -4.66 -2.57 0.75
N MET A 27 -3.41 -2.44 1.18
CA MET A 27 -2.87 -3.22 2.30
C MET A 27 -3.62 -2.99 3.62
N LEU A 28 -4.19 -1.80 3.83
CA LEU A 28 -4.91 -1.44 5.06
C LEU A 28 -6.21 -2.25 5.21
N PRO A 29 -7.14 -2.25 4.22
CA PRO A 29 -8.28 -3.16 4.25
C PRO A 29 -7.87 -4.62 4.28
N ALA A 30 -6.88 -5.04 3.49
CA ALA A 30 -6.49 -6.44 3.39
C ALA A 30 -5.99 -6.99 4.75
N SER A 31 -5.10 -6.24 5.40
CA SER A 31 -4.55 -6.58 6.72
C SER A 31 -5.64 -6.60 7.79
N ARG A 32 -6.53 -5.60 7.78
CA ARG A 32 -7.67 -5.55 8.74
C ARG A 32 -8.68 -6.67 8.49
N PHE A 33 -8.91 -7.08 7.24
CA PHE A 33 -9.75 -8.23 6.93
C PHE A 33 -9.14 -9.51 7.51
N ALA A 34 -7.83 -9.72 7.32
CA ALA A 34 -7.12 -10.87 7.88
C ALA A 34 -7.24 -10.94 9.40
N LEU A 35 -7.09 -9.80 10.08
CA LEU A 35 -7.18 -9.72 11.55
C LEU A 35 -8.61 -9.88 12.09
N TYR A 36 -9.61 -9.27 11.45
CA TYR A 36 -10.98 -9.24 11.97
C TYR A 36 -11.87 -10.38 11.46
N GLN A 37 -11.49 -11.03 10.36
CA GLN A 37 -12.23 -12.13 9.75
C GLN A 37 -11.33 -13.37 9.58
N PRO A 38 -10.66 -13.87 10.65
CA PRO A 38 -9.68 -14.96 10.53
C PRO A 38 -10.28 -16.27 10.00
N LYS A 39 -11.60 -16.48 10.17
CA LYS A 39 -12.33 -17.64 9.61
C LYS A 39 -12.66 -17.51 8.12
N ARG A 40 -12.55 -16.31 7.54
CA ARG A 40 -12.90 -16.02 6.14
C ARG A 40 -11.66 -15.82 5.27
N ILE A 41 -10.46 -15.91 5.83
CA ILE A 41 -9.20 -15.78 5.11
C ILE A 41 -8.45 -17.10 5.12
N HIS A 42 -7.91 -17.47 3.96
CA HIS A 42 -6.97 -18.57 3.80
C HIS A 42 -5.53 -18.06 3.81
N ALA A 43 -5.26 -16.96 3.11
CA ALA A 43 -3.93 -16.36 3.02
C ALA A 43 -4.01 -14.86 2.71
N LEU A 44 -2.95 -14.11 3.03
CA LEU A 44 -2.83 -12.68 2.78
C LEU A 44 -1.59 -12.40 1.91
N ILE A 45 -1.77 -11.64 0.83
CA ILE A 45 -0.71 -11.18 -0.06
C ILE A 45 -0.72 -9.65 -0.02
N LEU A 46 0.41 -9.04 0.31
CA LEU A 46 0.59 -7.59 0.32
C LEU A 46 1.65 -7.18 -0.70
N LEU A 47 1.31 -6.25 -1.57
CA LEU A 47 2.11 -5.83 -2.71
C LEU A 47 2.55 -4.37 -2.50
N SER A 48 3.84 -4.10 -2.71
CA SER A 48 4.49 -2.78 -2.63
C SER A 48 4.52 -2.12 -1.25
N ILE A 49 3.61 -2.49 -0.32
CA ILE A 49 3.61 -2.03 1.08
C ILE A 49 3.46 -3.23 2.02
N ALA A 50 4.37 -3.34 2.99
CA ALA A 50 4.41 -4.39 4.01
C ALA A 50 3.32 -4.24 5.08
N TYR A 51 3.01 -5.33 5.81
CA TYR A 51 2.07 -5.28 6.93
C TYR A 51 2.51 -4.26 8.00
N ASN A 52 1.56 -3.43 8.44
CA ASN A 52 1.70 -2.53 9.57
C ASN A 52 0.61 -2.84 10.60
N PRO A 53 0.94 -3.13 11.87
CA PRO A 53 -0.07 -3.36 12.89
C PRO A 53 -1.00 -2.16 13.07
N PRO A 54 -2.27 -2.37 13.44
CA PRO A 54 -3.18 -1.27 13.78
C PRO A 54 -2.60 -0.40 14.89
N GLY A 55 -2.60 0.91 14.68
CA GLY A 55 -2.12 1.90 15.64
C GLY A 55 -2.66 3.29 15.32
N LEU A 56 -2.39 4.26 16.20
CA LEU A 56 -2.68 5.65 15.93
C LEU A 56 -1.71 6.16 14.86
N PHE A 57 -2.26 6.73 13.78
CA PHE A 57 -1.46 7.35 12.74
C PHE A 57 -1.04 8.74 13.18
N ASN A 58 0.27 9.01 13.18
CA ASN A 58 0.82 10.33 13.43
C ASN A 58 1.59 10.78 12.19
N ILE A 59 1.04 11.79 11.50
CA ILE A 59 1.59 12.29 10.24
C ILE A 59 2.96 12.95 10.43
N ASP A 60 3.17 13.71 11.51
CA ASP A 60 4.43 14.41 11.75
C ASP A 60 5.56 13.41 12.02
N GLN A 61 5.31 12.41 12.86
CA GLN A 61 6.29 11.33 13.10
C GLN A 61 6.59 10.53 11.83
N THR A 62 5.59 10.31 10.98
CA THR A 62 5.76 9.57 9.72
C THR A 62 6.60 10.37 8.73
N ILE A 63 6.34 11.68 8.60
CA ILE A 63 7.14 12.59 7.77
C ILE A 63 8.58 12.63 8.26
N ASP A 64 8.81 12.78 9.58
CA ASP A 64 10.16 12.82 10.14
C ASP A 64 10.93 11.53 9.88
N ALA A 65 10.30 10.37 10.08
CA ALA A 65 10.91 9.06 9.84
C ALA A 65 11.27 8.87 8.35
N ILE A 66 10.37 9.23 7.44
CA ILE A 66 10.62 9.11 5.99
C ILE A 66 11.70 10.11 5.56
N LYS A 67 11.67 11.34 6.06
CA LYS A 67 12.69 12.35 5.75
C LYS A 67 14.07 11.93 6.23
N GLN A 68 14.16 11.31 7.41
CA GLN A 68 15.40 10.73 7.92
C GLN A 68 15.91 9.59 7.04
N ALA A 69 15.00 8.76 6.52
CA ALA A 69 15.35 7.61 5.69
C ALA A 69 15.69 7.96 4.24
N ALA A 70 14.91 8.83 3.62
CA ALA A 70 14.96 9.16 2.20
C ALA A 70 15.79 10.43 1.90
N GLY A 71 16.10 11.25 2.91
CA GLY A 71 16.85 12.50 2.75
C GLY A 71 16.03 13.68 2.26
N TYR A 72 14.72 13.51 2.03
CA TYR A 72 13.80 14.57 1.63
C TYR A 72 12.38 14.29 2.15
N ASP A 73 11.53 15.31 2.16
CA ASP A 73 10.14 15.16 2.61
C ASP A 73 9.25 14.60 1.49
N ALA A 74 8.88 13.32 1.59
CA ALA A 74 8.03 12.65 0.60
C ALA A 74 6.53 12.72 0.92
N LEU A 75 6.14 13.04 2.16
CA LEU A 75 4.73 13.02 2.60
C LEU A 75 4.20 14.39 3.06
N GLY A 76 4.99 15.46 2.99
CA GLY A 76 4.58 16.80 3.39
C GLY A 76 3.32 17.30 2.67
N TYR A 77 3.10 16.84 1.43
CA TYR A 77 1.88 17.15 0.68
C TYR A 77 0.61 16.61 1.35
N TRP A 78 0.67 15.57 2.19
CA TRP A 78 -0.49 15.08 2.94
C TRP A 78 -0.99 16.12 3.95
N LYS A 79 -0.09 16.90 4.56
CA LYS A 79 -0.48 17.99 5.46
C LYS A 79 -1.13 19.13 4.68
N PHE A 80 -0.58 19.46 3.52
CA PHE A 80 -1.20 20.44 2.63
C PHE A 80 -2.62 19.99 2.25
N LEU A 81 -2.78 18.79 1.68
CA LEU A 81 -4.08 18.31 1.23
C LEU A 81 -5.10 18.06 2.35
N GLY A 82 -4.63 17.64 3.54
CA GLY A 82 -5.50 17.18 4.63
C GLY A 82 -5.74 18.18 5.76
N SER A 83 -4.87 19.19 5.93
CA SER A 83 -4.85 20.04 7.12
C SER A 83 -4.75 21.53 6.83
N ASP A 84 -4.38 21.95 5.62
CA ASP A 84 -4.32 23.36 5.25
C ASP A 84 -5.72 23.85 4.79
N PRO A 85 -6.33 24.82 5.48
CA PRO A 85 -7.66 25.32 5.13
C PRO A 85 -7.70 26.00 3.75
N ASP A 86 -6.55 26.50 3.26
CA ASP A 86 -6.45 27.19 1.98
C ASP A 86 -6.11 26.25 0.83
N ALA A 87 -5.86 24.95 1.08
CA ALA A 87 -5.40 24.01 0.06
C ALA A 87 -6.32 23.93 -1.15
N ALA A 88 -7.64 23.83 -0.93
CA ALA A 88 -8.61 23.78 -2.03
C ALA A 88 -8.55 25.05 -2.90
N TYR A 89 -8.55 26.22 -2.27
CA TYR A 89 -8.43 27.50 -2.98
C TYR A 89 -7.11 27.61 -3.75
N LEU A 90 -5.99 27.20 -3.14
CA LEU A 90 -4.67 27.25 -3.75
C LEU A 90 -4.55 26.29 -4.94
N ILE A 91 -5.14 25.10 -4.85
CA ILE A 91 -5.19 24.12 -5.94
C ILE A 91 -6.02 24.69 -7.10
N GLU A 92 -7.23 25.20 -6.83
CA GLU A 92 -8.10 25.76 -7.87
C GLU A 92 -7.45 26.95 -8.58
N LYS A 93 -6.82 27.85 -7.81
CA LYS A 93 -6.10 29.01 -8.34
C LYS A 93 -4.90 28.62 -9.20
N ASN A 94 -4.27 27.47 -8.92
CA ASN A 94 -3.05 27.00 -9.58
C ASN A 94 -3.23 25.61 -10.23
N ALA A 95 -4.41 25.35 -10.81
CA ALA A 95 -4.81 24.00 -11.23
C ALA A 95 -3.80 23.32 -12.16
N ASN A 96 -3.26 24.04 -13.15
CA ASN A 96 -2.26 23.48 -14.07
C ASN A 96 -0.98 23.06 -13.35
N GLY A 97 -0.45 23.90 -12.45
CA GLY A 97 0.76 23.56 -11.70
C GLY A 97 0.54 22.40 -10.73
N PHE A 98 -0.65 22.30 -10.15
CA PHE A 98 -1.01 21.14 -9.35
C PHE A 98 -1.08 19.85 -10.18
N LEU A 99 -1.65 19.92 -11.40
CA LEU A 99 -1.68 18.79 -12.32
C LEU A 99 -0.29 18.41 -12.81
N ASP A 100 0.59 19.37 -13.11
CA ASP A 100 1.98 19.10 -13.48
C ASP A 100 2.74 18.38 -12.35
N LEU A 101 2.44 18.68 -11.09
CA LEU A 101 3.01 17.98 -9.93
C LEU A 101 2.46 16.57 -9.73
N LEU A 102 1.16 16.35 -9.98
CA LEU A 102 0.54 15.03 -9.88
C LEU A 102 0.90 14.12 -11.04
N PHE A 103 1.09 14.69 -12.22
CA PHE A 103 1.37 14.00 -13.48
C PHE A 103 2.66 14.54 -14.11
N PRO A 104 3.81 14.41 -13.43
CA PRO A 104 5.06 14.88 -14.00
C PRO A 104 5.35 14.13 -15.31
N PRO A 105 6.03 14.77 -16.28
CA PRO A 105 6.49 14.09 -17.48
C PRO A 105 7.26 12.81 -17.13
N VAL A 106 7.11 11.75 -17.92
CA VAL A 106 7.69 10.42 -17.65
C VAL A 106 9.20 10.46 -17.41
N ASN A 107 9.90 11.45 -17.98
CA ASN A 107 11.35 11.63 -17.81
C ASN A 107 11.73 12.31 -16.48
N ASP A 108 10.79 13.02 -15.83
CA ASP A 108 10.95 13.71 -14.54
C ASP A 108 10.23 12.98 -13.39
N ALA A 109 9.36 12.02 -13.73
CA ALA A 109 8.69 11.08 -12.85
C ALA A 109 9.60 10.23 -11.92
N PRO A 110 10.94 10.11 -12.13
CA PRO A 110 11.70 9.23 -11.28
C PRO A 110 11.81 9.60 -9.79
N THR A 111 11.27 10.72 -9.33
CA THR A 111 11.52 11.18 -7.95
C THR A 111 10.30 11.07 -7.03
N LEU A 112 9.09 11.35 -7.53
CA LEU A 112 7.87 11.38 -6.70
C LEU A 112 7.33 9.98 -6.35
N TRP A 113 7.48 9.00 -7.25
CA TRP A 113 6.91 7.65 -7.05
C TRP A 113 7.95 6.56 -6.76
N HIS A 114 9.23 6.75 -7.10
CA HIS A 114 10.28 5.78 -6.75
C HIS A 114 10.68 5.82 -5.27
N ALA A 115 10.32 6.87 -4.55
CA ALA A 115 10.78 7.08 -3.18
C ALA A 115 9.64 7.32 -2.18
N LEU A 116 8.54 6.62 -2.37
CA LEU A 116 7.92 5.94 -1.23
C LEU A 116 8.91 4.89 -0.72
N GLY A 117 9.96 5.36 -0.04
CA GLY A 117 11.00 4.60 0.63
C GLY A 117 10.42 3.81 1.80
N ILE A 118 9.47 2.93 1.51
CA ILE A 118 8.79 2.04 2.46
C ILE A 118 9.60 0.74 2.63
N LEU A 119 10.82 0.67 2.09
CA LEU A 119 11.74 -0.46 2.27
C LEU A 119 12.01 -0.78 3.75
N ILE A 120 11.98 0.22 4.65
CA ILE A 120 12.19 0.04 6.09
C ILE A 120 11.05 -0.74 6.76
N LEU A 121 9.81 -0.67 6.25
CA LEU A 121 8.67 -1.35 6.86
C LEU A 121 8.64 -2.86 6.59
N PHE A 122 9.35 -3.36 5.57
CA PHE A 122 9.30 -4.77 5.19
C PHE A 122 9.90 -5.71 6.23
N GLU A 123 10.98 -5.30 6.91
CA GLU A 123 11.65 -6.16 7.89
C GLU A 123 10.94 -6.14 9.25
N LEU A 124 10.29 -5.02 9.61
CA LEU A 124 9.58 -4.87 10.88
C LEU A 124 8.37 -5.80 11.01
N GLN A 125 7.76 -6.23 9.90
CA GLN A 125 6.58 -7.09 9.94
C GLN A 125 6.87 -8.51 10.46
N LYS A 126 8.14 -8.95 10.42
CA LYS A 126 8.57 -10.27 10.89
C LYS A 126 8.19 -10.55 12.34
N GLN A 127 8.16 -9.52 13.18
CA GLN A 127 7.78 -9.67 14.59
C GLN A 127 6.28 -9.94 14.79
N TYR A 128 5.45 -9.62 13.79
CA TYR A 128 3.99 -9.75 13.85
C TYR A 128 3.46 -10.91 13.01
N VAL A 129 4.20 -11.33 11.97
CA VAL A 129 3.77 -12.33 10.99
C VAL A 129 4.65 -13.57 11.11
N PRO A 130 4.24 -14.59 11.90
CA PRO A 130 5.07 -15.77 12.14
C PRO A 130 5.25 -16.66 10.90
N GLN A 131 4.31 -16.62 9.96
CA GLN A 131 4.35 -17.35 8.68
C GLN A 131 4.54 -16.35 7.53
N LEU A 132 5.71 -15.72 7.48
CA LEU A 132 6.02 -14.67 6.50
C LEU A 132 6.90 -15.19 5.36
N THR A 133 6.48 -14.92 4.12
CA THR A 133 7.30 -15.04 2.92
C THR A 133 7.52 -13.63 2.35
N ILE A 134 8.77 -13.27 2.04
CA ILE A 134 9.11 -12.00 1.39
C ILE A 134 9.72 -12.31 0.03
N ILE A 135 9.11 -11.80 -1.03
CA ILE A 135 9.64 -11.87 -2.40
C ILE A 135 10.02 -10.44 -2.82
N LYS A 136 11.30 -10.24 -3.16
CA LYS A 136 11.83 -8.96 -3.64
C LYS A 136 11.95 -9.01 -5.16
N MET A 137 11.44 -7.98 -5.83
CA MET A 137 11.53 -7.85 -7.29
C MET A 137 12.11 -6.47 -7.63
N ASN A 138 12.89 -6.40 -8.71
CA ASN A 138 13.39 -5.13 -9.22
C ASN A 138 12.28 -4.42 -10.02
N SER A 139 11.39 -3.73 -9.33
CA SER A 139 10.24 -2.99 -9.87
C SER A 139 10.05 -1.69 -9.08
N THR A 140 9.32 -0.73 -9.64
CA THR A 140 8.82 0.41 -8.89
C THR A 140 7.55 0.02 -8.10
N HIS A 141 6.79 1.01 -7.63
CA HIS A 141 5.60 0.83 -6.82
C HIS A 141 4.47 0.03 -7.52
N TRP A 142 4.37 0.11 -8.85
CA TRP A 142 3.30 -0.50 -9.64
C TRP A 142 3.73 -1.83 -10.26
N ILE A 143 4.23 -2.74 -9.42
CA ILE A 143 4.78 -4.04 -9.83
C ILE A 143 3.84 -4.88 -10.71
N MET A 144 2.53 -4.76 -10.51
CA MET A 144 1.53 -5.49 -11.30
C MET A 144 1.43 -4.99 -12.75
N GLU A 145 1.75 -3.72 -12.98
CA GLU A 145 1.77 -3.09 -14.31
C GLU A 145 3.12 -3.32 -15.00
N GLU A 146 4.22 -3.17 -14.25
CA GLU A 146 5.57 -3.27 -14.80
C GLU A 146 6.01 -4.70 -15.07
N LYS A 147 5.64 -5.62 -14.16
CA LYS A 147 6.13 -7.00 -14.14
C LYS A 147 5.01 -8.02 -13.95
N PRO A 148 3.90 -7.93 -14.71
CA PRO A 148 2.71 -8.76 -14.52
C PRO A 148 3.01 -10.26 -14.57
N ARG A 149 3.91 -10.69 -15.46
CA ARG A 149 4.27 -12.09 -15.59
C ARG A 149 5.02 -12.61 -14.36
N GLU A 150 6.06 -11.88 -13.94
CA GLU A 150 6.94 -12.29 -12.85
C GLU A 150 6.20 -12.32 -11.51
N ILE A 151 5.32 -11.33 -11.26
CA ILE A 151 4.52 -11.29 -10.04
C ILE A 151 3.44 -12.36 -10.01
N ASN A 152 2.78 -12.64 -11.15
CA ASN A 152 1.80 -13.73 -11.23
C ASN A 152 2.48 -15.09 -11.04
N GLU A 153 3.62 -15.34 -11.68
CA GLU A 153 4.39 -16.58 -11.49
C GLU A 153 4.80 -16.76 -10.03
N ALA A 154 5.25 -15.70 -9.35
CA ALA A 154 5.60 -15.76 -7.93
C ALA A 154 4.40 -16.04 -7.01
N ILE A 155 3.25 -15.39 -7.28
CA ILE A 155 2.02 -15.62 -6.53
C ILE A 155 1.53 -17.06 -6.74
N GLU A 156 1.51 -17.54 -7.99
CA GLU A 156 1.10 -18.91 -8.32
C GLU A 156 1.98 -19.94 -7.60
N GLN A 157 3.30 -19.79 -7.69
CA GLN A 157 4.25 -20.68 -7.01
C GLN A 157 4.04 -20.69 -5.50
N TRP A 158 3.79 -19.52 -4.89
CA TRP A 158 3.53 -19.43 -3.46
C TRP A 158 2.19 -20.09 -3.07
N ILE A 159 1.12 -19.85 -3.82
CA ILE A 159 -0.19 -20.47 -3.59
C ILE A 159 -0.11 -21.99 -3.68
N MET A 160 0.70 -22.53 -4.60
CA MET A 160 0.93 -23.97 -4.72
C MET A 160 1.59 -24.60 -3.49
N THR A 161 2.21 -23.81 -2.60
CA THR A 161 2.74 -24.30 -1.32
C THR A 161 1.70 -24.39 -0.21
N LEU A 162 0.51 -23.80 -0.41
CA LEU A 162 -0.58 -23.75 0.58
C LEU A 162 -1.62 -24.86 0.40
N ILE A 163 -1.62 -25.52 -0.77
CA ILE A 163 -2.53 -26.60 -1.17
C ILE A 163 -1.88 -27.97 -1.02
#